data_AF-A0A968W199-F1
#
_entry.id   AF-A0A968W199-F1
#
_cell.length_a   1.000
_cell.length_b   1.000
_cell.length_c   1.000
_cell.angle_alpha   90.00
_cell.angle_beta   90.00
_cell.angle_gamma   90.00
#
_symmetry.space_group_name_H-M   'P 1'
#
loop_
_entity.id
_entity.type
_entity.pdbx_description
1 polymer ?
#
loop_
_entity_poly.entity_id
_entity_poly.type
_entity_poly.pdbx_seq_one_letter_code
_entity_poly.pdbx_strand_id
1 'polypeptide(L)' 'MLFLEVLPDVKPEMVSIEKNLKELGANSIDRMEVVTMSMEELGLKIPLMSFAQVSNIEGLVNVLTENYVSAEN' A
#
# COMPACT_ATOMS: atom_id res chain seq x y z
N MET A 1 2.65 -6.86 -9.50
CA MET A 1 1.43 -6.56 -8.71
C MET A 1 1.90 -6.62 -7.28
N LEU A 2 2.31 -5.48 -6.75
CA LEU A 2 3.18 -5.35 -5.58
C LEU A 2 2.74 -6.18 -4.36
N PHE A 3 1.43 -6.29 -4.12
CA PHE A 3 0.89 -7.11 -3.03
C PHE A 3 1.25 -8.61 -3.12
N LEU A 4 1.34 -9.18 -4.33
CA LEU A 4 1.67 -10.60 -4.52
C LEU A 4 3.17 -10.87 -4.37
N GLU A 5 4.00 -9.83 -4.49
CA GLU A 5 5.44 -9.95 -4.27
C GLU A 5 5.74 -10.00 -2.77
N VAL A 6 5.00 -9.22 -1.96
CA VAL A 6 5.13 -9.22 -0.50
C VAL A 6 4.33 -10.36 0.17
N LEU A 7 3.17 -10.72 -0.39
CA LEU A 7 2.30 -11.78 0.12
C LEU A 7 2.16 -12.90 -0.93
N PRO A 8 3.18 -13.76 -1.11
CA PRO A 8 3.22 -14.73 -2.19
C PRO A 8 2.12 -15.81 -2.11
N ASP A 9 1.57 -16.04 -0.92
CA ASP A 9 0.50 -17.01 -0.69
C ASP A 9 -0.90 -16.43 -0.96
N VAL A 10 -1.01 -15.12 -1.19
CA VAL A 10 -2.28 -14.45 -1.53
C VAL A 10 -2.60 -14.71 -3.00
N LYS A 11 -3.83 -15.13 -3.26
CA LYS A 11 -4.30 -15.30 -4.64
C LYS A 11 -4.80 -13.97 -5.22
N PRO A 12 -4.57 -13.66 -6.50
CA PRO A 12 -5.02 -12.41 -7.12
C PRO A 12 -6.50 -12.12 -6.92
N GLU A 13 -7.36 -13.15 -7.00
CA GLU A 13 -8.81 -13.04 -6.81
C GLU A 13 -9.24 -12.65 -5.38
N MET A 14 -8.34 -12.77 -4.41
CA MET A 14 -8.60 -12.35 -3.03
C MET A 14 -8.35 -10.86 -2.83
N VAL A 15 -7.69 -10.18 -3.77
CA VAL A 15 -7.33 -8.77 -3.64
C VAL A 15 -8.48 -7.89 -4.14
N SER A 16 -8.99 -7.01 -3.28
CA SER A 16 -9.99 -6.00 -3.62
C SER A 16 -9.68 -4.69 -2.89
N ILE A 17 -10.06 -3.56 -3.49
CA ILE A 17 -9.73 -2.23 -2.97
C ILE A 17 -10.21 -2.00 -1.52
N GLU A 18 -11.34 -2.61 -1.16
CA GLU A 18 -11.95 -2.49 0.17
C GLU A 18 -11.28 -3.34 1.26
N LYS A 19 -10.40 -4.28 0.90
CA LYS A 19 -9.83 -5.21 1.87
C LYS A 19 -8.72 -4.56 2.69
N ASN A 20 -8.64 -4.97 3.94
CA ASN A 20 -7.48 -4.69 4.77
C ASN A 20 -6.35 -5.68 4.44
N LEU A 21 -5.11 -5.20 4.33
CA LEU A 21 -3.94 -6.08 4.10
C LEU A 21 -3.82 -7.18 5.18
N LYS A 22 -4.23 -6.90 6.42
CA LYS A 22 -4.28 -7.89 7.50
C LYS A 22 -5.23 -9.05 7.20
N GLU A 23 -6.35 -8.79 6.51
CA GLU A 23 -7.28 -9.84 6.09
C GLU A 23 -6.71 -10.71 4.97
N LEU A 24 -5.67 -10.22 4.27
CA LEU A 24 -4.86 -10.96 3.32
C LEU A 24 -3.68 -11.69 3.98
N GLY A 25 -3.58 -11.68 5.31
CA GLY A 25 -2.50 -12.32 6.06
C GLY A 25 -1.30 -11.43 6.35
N ALA A 26 -1.34 -10.15 5.98
CA ALA A 26 -0.21 -9.24 6.18
C ALA A 26 0.02 -8.93 7.67
N ASN A 27 1.25 -9.16 8.13
CA ASN A 27 1.74 -8.68 9.41
C ASN A 27 2.26 -7.22 9.29
N SER A 28 2.84 -6.66 10.34
CA SER A 28 3.32 -5.26 10.33
C SER A 28 4.50 -5.00 9.40
N ILE A 29 5.37 -5.99 9.21
CA ILE A 29 6.53 -5.92 8.31
C ILE A 29 6.01 -5.89 6.87
N ASP A 30 5.15 -6.83 6.50
CA ASP A 30 4.57 -6.92 5.16
C ASP A 30 3.85 -5.61 4.76
N ARG A 31 3.07 -5.04 5.69
CA ARG A 31 2.38 -3.75 5.44
C ARG A 31 3.37 -2.61 5.23
N MET A 32 4.47 -2.60 5.98
CA MET A 32 5.51 -1.59 5.82
C MET A 32 6.19 -1.73 4.47
N GLU A 33 6.55 -2.97 4.09
CA GLU A 33 7.20 -3.29 2.82
C GLU A 33 6.34 -2.89 1.63
N VAL A 34 5.04 -3.19 1.68
CA VAL A 34 4.07 -2.75 0.66
C VAL A 34 4.10 -1.22 0.49
N VAL A 35 4.08 -0.48 1.61
CA VAL A 35 4.09 1.00 1.60
C VAL A 35 5.42 1.52 1.04
N THR A 36 6.55 0.98 1.50
CA THR A 36 7.89 1.45 1.07
C THR A 36 8.16 1.14 -0.38
N MET A 37 7.86 -0.07 -0.86
CA MET A 37 8.01 -0.43 -2.27
C MET A 37 7.13 0.43 -3.16
N SER A 38 5.88 0.71 -2.74
CA SER A 38 4.97 1.56 -3.52
C SER A 38 5.49 2.98 -3.65
N MET A 39 6.05 3.54 -2.58
CA MET A 39 6.70 4.86 -2.62
C MET A 39 7.94 4.86 -3.51
N GLU A 40 8.78 3.81 -3.44
CA GLU A 40 9.98 3.68 -4.26
C GLU A 40 9.64 3.60 -5.75
N GLU A 41 8.66 2.79 -6.14
CA GLU A 41 8.20 2.68 -7.53
C GLU A 41 7.63 4.00 -8.07
N LEU A 42 6.94 4.76 -7.22
CA LEU A 42 6.34 6.05 -7.58
C LEU A 42 7.30 7.24 -7.42
N GLY A 43 8.52 7.03 -6.90
CA GLY A 43 9.47 8.11 -6.61
C GLY A 43 9.03 9.07 -5.48
N LEU A 44 8.17 8.61 -4.58
CA LEU A 44 7.59 9.42 -3.51
C LEU A 44 8.40 9.32 -2.21
N LYS A 45 8.32 10.37 -1.40
CA LYS A 45 8.87 10.40 -0.03
C LYS A 45 7.82 10.93 0.93
N ILE A 46 6.95 10.03 1.39
CA ILE A 46 5.84 10.35 2.30
C ILE A 46 6.22 9.90 3.72
N PRO A 47 5.98 10.71 4.78
CA PRO A 47 6.13 10.26 6.15
C PRO A 47 5.25 9.03 6.43
N LEU A 48 5.82 7.97 7.03
CA LEU A 48 5.08 6.73 7.32
C LEU A 48 3.83 6.96 8.19
N MET A 49 3.86 7.98 9.05
CA MET A 49 2.70 8.35 9.88
C MET A 49 1.48 8.76 9.07
N SER A 50 1.65 9.22 7.82
CA SER A 50 0.55 9.52 6.89
C SER A 50 -0.30 8.27 6.57
N PHE A 51 0.25 7.07 6.76
CA PHE A 51 -0.45 5.80 6.55
C PHE A 51 -1.05 5.21 7.84
N ALA A 52 -0.88 5.86 9.01
CA ALA A 52 -1.30 5.30 10.30
C ALA A 52 -2.81 5.03 10.39
N GLN A 53 -3.61 5.84 9.68
CA GLN A 53 -5.08 5.73 9.66
C GLN A 53 -5.61 4.90 8.49
N VAL A 54 -4.73 4.37 7.63
CA VAL A 54 -5.12 3.56 6.48
C VAL A 54 -5.57 2.18 6.94
N SER A 55 -6.80 1.83 6.59
CA SER A 55 -7.46 0.59 7.00
C SER A 55 -7.66 -0.41 5.85
N ASN A 56 -7.54 0.02 4.60
CA ASN A 56 -7.74 -0.82 3.42
C ASN A 56 -6.83 -0.37 2.27
N ILE A 57 -6.86 -1.13 1.17
CA ILE A 57 -6.05 -0.84 -0.02
C ILE A 57 -6.48 0.50 -0.63
N GLU A 58 -7.77 0.86 -0.60
CA GLU A 58 -8.26 2.15 -1.08
C GLU A 58 -7.56 3.32 -0.39
N GLY A 59 -7.54 3.32 0.95
CA GLY A 59 -6.88 4.37 1.72
C GLY A 59 -5.38 4.47 1.42
N LEU A 60 -4.71 3.33 1.19
CA LEU A 60 -3.31 3.32 0.79
C LEU A 60 -3.11 4.00 -0.57
N VAL A 61 -3.94 3.65 -1.55
CA VAL A 61 -3.90 4.23 -2.90
C VAL A 61 -4.22 5.72 -2.88
N ASN A 62 -5.18 6.15 -2.06
CA ASN A 62 -5.56 7.56 -1.92
C ASN A 62 -4.37 8.40 -1.43
N VAL A 63 -3.70 7.97 -0.35
CA VAL A 63 -2.51 8.67 0.19
C VAL A 63 -1.41 8.77 -0.87
N LEU A 64 -1.14 7.69 -1.61
CA LEU A 64 -0.13 7.72 -2.67
C LEU A 64 -0.52 8.68 -3.79
N THR A 65 -1.78 8.63 -4.24
CA THR A 65 -2.28 9.44 -5.37
C THR A 65 -2.27 10.92 -5.05
N GLU A 66 -2.72 11.32 -3.86
CA GLU A 66 -2.71 12.71 -3.39
C GLU A 66 -1.29 13.31 -3.40
N ASN A 67 -0.29 12.52 -3.01
CA ASN A 67 1.11 12.94 -2.98
C ASN A 67 1.79 12.87 -4.35
N TYR A 68 1.35 11.97 -5.23
CA TYR A 68 1.85 11.88 -6.60
C TYR A 68 1.45 13.09 -7.44
N VAL A 69 0.18 13.48 -7.41
CA VAL A 69 -0.31 14.68 -8.12
C VAL A 69 0.37 15.95 -7.60
N SER A 70 0.64 16.03 -6.30
CA SER A 70 1.33 17.17 -5.70
C SER A 70 2.81 17.29 -6.13
N ALA A 71 3.44 16.21 -6.58
CA ALA A 71 4.83 16.21 -7.04
C ALA A 71 5.00 16.57 -8.52
N GLU A 72 3.93 16.50 -9.32
CA GLU A 72 3.93 16.85 -10.75
C GLU A 72 3.54 18.32 -11.04
N ASN A 73 3.20 19.10 -10.01
CA ASN A 73 2.91 20.55 -10.11
C ASN A 73 4.14 21.40 -9.72
#